data_AF-A0A398CZB2-F1
#
_entry.id   AF-A0A398CZB2-F1
#
_cell.length_a   1.000
_cell.length_b   1.000
_cell.length_c   1.000
_cell.angle_alpha   90.00
_cell.angle_beta   90.00
_cell.angle_gamma   90.00
#
_symmetry.space_group_name_H-M   'P 1'
#
loop_
_entity.id
_entity.type
_entity.pdbx_description
1 polymer ?
#
loop_
_entity_poly.entity_id
_entity_poly.type
_entity_poly.pdbx_seq_one_letter_code
_entity_poly.pdbx_strand_id
1 'polypeptide(L)' 'MLKKYAASHKLQWVGKAWEIRHAIRQEMNRKGGNARLADLLAPKDDRAVKI' A
#
# COMPACT_ATOMS: atom_id res chain seq x y z
N MET A 1 -4.09 -4.29 14.01
CA MET A 1 -2.79 -4.63 13.41
C MET A 1 -2.98 -4.64 11.91
N LEU A 2 -2.46 -3.63 11.23
CA LEU A 2 -2.60 -3.47 9.79
C LEU A 2 -1.50 -4.24 9.06
N LYS A 3 -1.87 -5.21 8.23
CA LYS A 3 -0.95 -5.90 7.33
C LYS A 3 -1.08 -5.31 5.93
N LYS A 4 0.06 -5.05 5.29
CA LYS A 4 0.14 -4.58 3.89
C LYS A 4 0.78 -5.70 3.06
N TYR A 5 0.05 -6.18 2.06
CA TYR A 5 0.52 -7.16 1.10
C TYR A 5 0.64 -6.47 -0.25
N ALA A 6 1.85 -6.36 -0.78
CA ALA A 6 2.11 -5.82 -2.10
C ALA A 6 2.58 -6.96 -3.02
N ALA A 7 1.91 -7.12 -4.15
CA ALA A 7 2.30 -7.95 -5.27
C ALA A 7 2.43 -7.05 -6.51
N SER A 8 3.00 -7.59 -7.60
CA SER A 8 3.34 -6.79 -8.79
C SER A 8 2.14 -6.06 -9.44
N HIS A 9 0.92 -6.54 -9.21
CA HIS A 9 -0.32 -5.96 -9.77
C HIS A 9 -1.42 -5.76 -8.73
N LYS A 10 -1.14 -6.05 -7.45
CA LYS A 10 -2.15 -6.01 -6.38
C LYS A 10 -1.58 -5.45 -5.09
N LEU A 11 -2.35 -4.57 -4.46
CA LEU A 11 -2.07 -4.09 -3.12
C LEU A 11 -3.27 -4.43 -2.23
N GLN A 12 -3.01 -5.06 -1.10
CA GLN A 12 -4.06 -5.48 -0.17
C GLN A 12 -3.69 -5.08 1.26
N TRP A 13 -4.58 -4.33 1.90
CA TRP A 13 -4.50 -4.05 3.33
C TRP A 13 -5.47 -4.94 4.09
N VAL A 14 -5.00 -5.58 5.16
CA VAL A 14 -5.80 -6.44 6.03
C VAL A 14 -5.70 -5.90 7.45
N GLY A 15 -6.83 -5.50 8.02
CA GLY A 15 -6.91 -4.89 9.34
C GLY A 15 -8.29 -4.32 9.62
N LYS A 16 -8.45 -3.56 10.71
CA LYS A 16 -9.70 -2.86 11.01
C LYS A 16 -9.94 -1.78 9.95
N ALA A 17 -11.21 -1.54 9.63
CA ALA A 17 -11.57 -0.60 8.56
C ALA A 17 -11.00 0.82 8.78
N TRP A 18 -10.92 1.28 10.03
CA TRP A 18 -10.33 2.58 10.34
C TRP A 18 -8.81 2.60 10.15
N GLU A 19 -8.10 1.50 10.43
CA GLU A 19 -6.64 1.38 10.21
C GLU A 19 -6.33 1.47 8.70
N ILE A 20 -7.14 0.81 7.88
CA ILE A 20 -7.02 0.82 6.42
C ILE A 20 -7.24 2.23 5.88
N ARG A 21 -8.33 2.91 6.30
CA ARG A 21 -8.61 4.30 5.87
C ARG A 21 -7.51 5.27 6.29
N HIS A 22 -6.99 5.10 7.51
CA HIS A 22 -5.90 5.93 8.01
C HIS A 22 -4.63 5.76 7.16
N ALA A 23 -4.25 4.51 6.86
CA ALA A 23 -3.09 4.24 6.03
C ALA A 23 -3.22 4.76 4.59
N ILE A 24 -4.41 4.61 3.97
CA ILE A 24 -4.68 5.18 2.64
C ILE A 24 -4.51 6.70 2.67
N ARG A 25 -5.10 7.38 3.67
CA ARG A 25 -4.99 8.84 3.81
C ARG A 25 -3.54 9.29 4.00
N GLN A 26 -2.78 8.59 4.85
CA GLN A 26 -1.37 8.90 5.08
C GLN A 26 -0.54 8.74 3.81
N GLU A 27 -0.79 7.68 3.04
CA GLU A 27 -0.09 7.41 1.78
C GLU A 27 -0.44 8.44 0.69
N MET A 28 -1.72 8.86 0.61
CA MET A 28 -2.14 9.95 -0.27
C MET A 28 -1.46 11.26 0.11
N ASN A 29 -1.42 11.62 1.39
CA ASN A 29 -0.77 12.85 1.85
C ASN A 29 0.73 12.83 1.57
N ARG A 30 1.41 11.69 1.79
CA ARG A 30 2.85 11.54 1.54
C ARG A 30 3.22 11.75 0.08
N LYS A 31 2.32 11.45 -0.85
CA LYS A 31 2.52 11.56 -2.30
C LYS A 31 1.85 12.79 -2.94
N GLY A 32 1.38 13.75 -2.13
CA GLY A 32 0.78 14.98 -2.65
C GLY A 32 -0.64 14.83 -3.20
N GLY A 33 -1.41 13.86 -2.71
CA GLY A 33 -2.85 13.73 -2.96
C GLY A 33 -3.24 12.97 -4.24
N ASN A 34 -2.31 12.71 -5.15
CA ASN A 34 -2.58 12.06 -6.45
C ASN A 34 -1.78 10.76 -6.64
N ALA A 35 -1.69 9.96 -5.58
CA ALA A 35 -1.01 8.66 -5.64
C ALA A 35 -1.79 7.69 -6.53
N ARG A 36 -1.19 7.26 -7.65
CA ARG A 36 -1.77 6.17 -8.45
C ARG A 36 -1.45 4.84 -7.80
N LEU A 37 -2.32 3.85 -8.01
CA LEU A 37 -2.07 2.48 -7.54
C LEU A 37 -0.72 1.96 -8.05
N ALA A 38 -0.36 2.25 -9.30
CA ALA A 38 0.93 1.90 -9.89
C ALA A 38 2.14 2.39 -9.07
N ASP A 39 2.03 3.55 -8.43
CA ASP A 39 3.12 4.10 -7.62
C ASP A 39 3.23 3.37 -6.26
N LEU A 40 2.19 2.66 -5.85
CA LEU A 40 2.10 1.93 -4.58
C LEU A 40 2.38 0.44 -4.72
N LEU A 41 2.34 -0.08 -5.96
CA LEU A 41 2.76 -1.42 -6.28
C LEU A 41 4.28 -1.50 -6.13
N ALA A 42 4.76 -2.63 -5.62
CA ALA A 42 6.19 -2.89 -5.66
C ALA A 42 6.62 -2.96 -7.14
N PRO A 43 7.82 -2.43 -7.49
CA PRO A 43 8.38 -2.70 -8.80
C PRO A 43 8.37 -4.21 -9.02
N LYS A 44 8.09 -4.63 -10.26
CA LYS A 44 8.10 -6.04 -10.66
C LYS A 44 9.51 -6.60 -10.47
N ASP A 45 9.81 -6.97 -9.24
CA ASP A 45 11.06 -7.55 -8.83
C ASP A 45 10.69 -8.77 -7.99
N ASP A 46 11.10 -9.94 -8.46
CA ASP A 46 10.81 -11.29 -7.95
C ASP A 46 11.39 -11.55 -6.53
N ARG A 47 11.58 -10.50 -5.75
CA ARG A 47 12.22 -10.56 -4.44
C ARG A 47 11.26 -9.99 -3.41
N ALA A 48 10.61 -10.90 -2.71
CA ALA A 48 9.78 -10.63 -1.55
C ALA A 48 10.54 -9.77 -0.53
N VAL A 49 10.26 -8.47 -0.52
CA VAL A 49 10.74 -7.57 0.53
C VAL A 49 9.78 -7.71 1.71
N LYS A 50 10.18 -8.55 2.67
CA LYS A 50 9.61 -8.62 4.01
C LYS A 50 9.94 -7.30 4.73
N ILE A 51 8.90 -6.58 5.16
CA ILE A 51 8.97 -5.53 6.18
C ILE A 51 8.37 -6.12 7.46
#